data_AF-A0A8T5LXK5-F1
#
_entry.id   AF-A0A8T5LXK5-F1
#
_cell.length_a   1.000
_cell.length_b   1.000
_cell.length_c   1.000
_cell.angle_alpha   90.00
_cell.angle_beta   90.00
_cell.angle_gamma   90.00
#
_symmetry.space_group_name_H-M   'P 1'
#
loop_
_entity.id
_entity.type
_entity.pdbx_description
1 polymer ?
#
loop_
_entity_poly.entity_id
_entity_poly.type
_entity_poly.pdbx_seq_one_letter_code
_entity_poly.pdbx_strand_id
1 'polypeptide(L)'
;MVLDILGNFLFSLASLVWTSFWYCIPIFLIVFLVGRRLHGFWREKAGRSWLQSAFLSSYLIVFVLLIIAFFFPVWQAFQDSSIGVPPPELRVTPVEMGAQFVLGLFRMAVVGILFAVLLLPLILLGEFVKDWLKTRIPNIWPRFFIAVWVVTFILVYLLLFWLSWVIPGLIYLIYWA
;
A
#
# COMPACT_ATOMS: atom_id res chain seq x y z
N MET A 1 27.00 -5.97 28.02
CA MET A 1 25.90 -5.22 27.36
C MET A 1 26.36 -4.30 26.21
N VAL A 2 27.58 -3.73 26.22
CA VAL A 2 28.08 -2.85 25.13
C VAL A 2 28.70 -3.62 23.95
N LEU A 3 29.23 -4.83 24.17
CA LEU A 3 29.94 -5.64 23.16
C LEU A 3 29.07 -6.11 21.98
N ASP A 4 27.74 -6.01 22.07
CA ASP A 4 26.81 -6.50 21.05
C ASP A 4 26.08 -5.38 20.30
N ILE A 5 26.38 -4.10 20.57
CA ILE A 5 25.70 -2.98 19.92
C ILE A 5 25.94 -3.00 18.41
N LEU A 6 27.20 -3.23 18.00
CA LEU A 6 27.57 -3.27 16.60
C LEU A 6 27.00 -4.51 15.89
N GLY A 7 26.98 -5.66 16.58
CA GLY A 7 26.31 -6.88 16.11
C GLY A 7 24.81 -6.67 15.90
N ASN A 8 24.11 -6.17 16.93
CA ASN A 8 22.67 -5.89 16.87
C ASN A 8 22.32 -4.84 15.81
N PHE A 9 23.16 -3.83 15.62
CA PHE A 9 22.98 -2.83 14.58
C PHE A 9 23.11 -3.44 13.18
N LEU A 10 24.15 -4.24 12.93
CA LEU A 10 24.33 -4.93 11.66
C LEU A 10 23.21 -5.93 11.36
N PHE A 11 22.77 -6.70 12.37
CA PHE A 11 21.62 -7.60 12.24
C PHE A 11 20.33 -6.84 11.93
N SER A 12 20.10 -5.68 12.57
CA SER A 12 18.92 -4.85 12.31
C SER A 12 18.94 -4.27 10.89
N LEU A 13 20.10 -3.81 10.41
CA LEU A 13 20.26 -3.35 9.04
C LEU A 13 20.07 -4.49 8.03
N ALA A 14 20.66 -5.65 8.28
CA ALA A 14 20.49 -6.83 7.43
C ALA A 14 19.01 -7.26 7.36
N SER A 15 18.32 -7.25 8.51
CA SER A 15 16.89 -7.53 8.59
C SER A 15 16.05 -6.52 7.80
N LEU A 16 16.38 -5.22 7.90
CA LEU A 16 15.72 -4.17 7.13
C LEU A 16 15.88 -4.36 5.61
N VAL A 17 17.11 -4.63 5.17
CA VAL A 17 17.43 -4.93 3.76
C VAL A 17 16.66 -6.16 3.28
N TRP A 18 16.69 -7.24 4.05
CA TRP A 18 16.01 -8.49 3.71
C TRP A 18 14.48 -8.30 3.63
N THR A 19 13.90 -7.66 4.64
CA THR A 19 12.45 -7.43 4.74
C THR A 19 11.96 -6.52 3.61
N SER A 20 12.70 -5.44 3.31
CA SER A 20 12.35 -4.54 2.20
C SER A 20 12.44 -5.23 0.83
N PHE A 21 13.37 -6.18 0.66
CA PHE A 21 13.47 -6.96 -0.58
C PHE A 21 12.23 -7.84 -0.78
N TRP A 22 11.79 -8.56 0.25
CA TRP A 22 10.59 -9.40 0.17
C TRP A 22 9.31 -8.60 -0.06
N TYR A 23 9.15 -7.46 0.62
CA TYR A 23 8.00 -6.58 0.39
C TYR A 23 8.03 -5.90 -0.98
N CYS A 24 9.22 -5.66 -1.54
CA CYS A 24 9.35 -5.07 -2.85
C CYS A 24 8.78 -5.96 -3.96
N ILE A 25 8.86 -7.29 -3.84
CA ILE A 25 8.41 -8.22 -4.91
C ILE A 25 6.91 -8.02 -5.26
N PRO A 26 5.96 -8.14 -4.32
CA PRO A 26 4.55 -7.93 -4.64
C PRO A 26 4.25 -6.49 -5.06
N ILE A 27 4.90 -5.49 -4.44
CA ILE A 27 4.74 -4.07 -4.81
C ILE A 27 5.20 -3.86 -6.26
N PHE A 28 6.35 -4.41 -6.63
CA PHE A 28 6.89 -4.33 -7.99
C PHE A 28 5.92 -4.93 -9.00
N LEU A 29 5.37 -6.12 -8.72
CA LEU A 29 4.42 -6.77 -9.63
C LEU A 29 3.16 -5.91 -9.82
N ILE A 30 2.58 -5.38 -8.75
CA ILE A 30 1.38 -4.53 -8.81
C ILE A 30 1.67 -3.24 -9.59
N VAL A 31 2.73 -2.52 -9.23
CA VAL A 31 3.05 -1.23 -9.85
C VAL A 31 3.48 -1.42 -11.31
N PHE A 32 4.22 -2.47 -11.63
CA PHE A 32 4.67 -2.73 -12.99
C PHE A 32 3.54 -3.19 -13.91
N LEU A 33 2.69 -4.13 -13.47
CA LEU A 33 1.63 -4.70 -14.30
C LEU A 33 0.41 -3.78 -14.40
N VAL A 34 0.01 -3.18 -13.28
CA VAL A 34 -1.22 -2.39 -13.17
C VAL A 34 -0.89 -0.89 -13.22
N GLY A 35 0.04 -0.44 -12.39
CA GLY A 35 0.39 0.99 -12.27
C GLY A 35 0.90 1.60 -13.57
N ARG A 36 1.80 0.91 -14.29
CA ARG A 36 2.31 1.40 -15.58
C ARG A 36 1.19 1.55 -16.62
N ARG A 37 0.26 0.60 -16.69
CA ARG A 37 -0.87 0.64 -17.64
C ARG A 37 -1.86 1.75 -17.30
N LEU A 38 -2.21 1.88 -16.02
CA LEU A 38 -3.10 2.95 -15.55
C LEU A 38 -2.47 4.33 -15.80
N HIS A 39 -1.20 4.52 -15.46
CA HIS A 39 -0.53 5.80 -15.66
C HIS A 39 -0.46 6.18 -17.14
N GLY A 40 -0.12 5.22 -18.02
CA GLY A 40 -0.16 5.42 -19.47
C GLY A 40 -1.55 5.80 -19.97
N PHE A 41 -2.60 5.13 -19.50
CA PHE A 41 -3.98 5.45 -19.84
C PHE A 41 -4.34 6.89 -19.47
N TRP A 42 -4.07 7.33 -18.24
CA TRP A 42 -4.41 8.68 -17.79
C TRP A 42 -3.61 9.78 -18.51
N ARG A 43 -2.35 9.51 -18.81
CA ARG A 43 -1.47 10.49 -19.46
C ARG A 43 -1.73 10.59 -20.96
N GLU A 44 -1.78 9.46 -21.66
CA GLU A 44 -1.86 9.42 -23.12
C GLU A 44 -3.29 9.59 -23.63
N LYS A 45 -4.28 8.99 -22.96
CA LYS A 45 -5.68 9.04 -23.43
C LYS A 45 -6.48 10.18 -22.80
N ALA A 46 -6.26 10.44 -21.50
CA ALA A 46 -6.99 11.49 -20.79
C ALA A 46 -6.25 12.84 -20.75
N GLY A 47 -5.07 12.94 -21.36
CA GLY A 47 -4.30 14.20 -21.48
C GLY A 47 -3.93 14.84 -20.14
N ARG A 48 -3.90 14.07 -19.05
CA ARG A 48 -3.67 14.61 -17.71
C ARG A 48 -2.19 14.87 -17.46
N SER A 49 -1.89 15.79 -16.55
CA SER A 49 -0.50 16.06 -16.15
C SER A 49 0.13 14.81 -15.52
N TRP A 50 1.47 14.75 -15.52
CA TRP A 50 2.19 13.63 -14.92
C TRP A 50 1.80 13.42 -13.45
N LEU A 51 1.72 14.51 -12.68
CA LEU A 51 1.35 14.46 -11.25
C LEU A 51 -0.09 13.98 -11.04
N GLN A 52 -1.05 14.47 -11.85
CA GLN A 52 -2.43 14.02 -11.79
C GLN A 52 -2.56 12.53 -12.14
N SER A 53 -1.85 12.09 -13.18
CA SER A 53 -1.85 10.70 -13.62
C SER A 53 -1.22 9.77 -12.58
N ALA A 54 -0.15 10.21 -11.92
CA ALA A 54 0.48 9.52 -10.80
C ALA A 54 -0.49 9.39 -9.62
N PHE A 55 -1.13 10.49 -9.22
CA PHE A 55 -2.12 10.52 -8.14
C PHE A 55 -3.32 9.59 -8.41
N LEU A 56 -3.91 9.65 -9.60
CA LEU A 56 -5.07 8.80 -9.94
C LEU A 56 -4.71 7.32 -9.97
N SER A 57 -3.53 6.99 -10.49
CA SER A 57 -3.07 5.62 -10.59
C SER A 57 -2.74 5.04 -9.21
N SER A 58 -2.06 5.81 -8.35
CA SER A 58 -1.78 5.40 -6.97
C SER A 58 -3.06 5.31 -6.16
N TYR A 59 -3.97 6.29 -6.27
CA TYR A 59 -5.28 6.27 -5.65
C TYR A 59 -6.07 5.02 -6.02
N LEU A 60 -6.20 4.70 -7.31
CA LEU A 60 -7.01 3.56 -7.74
C LEU A 60 -6.42 2.23 -7.25
N ILE A 61 -5.09 2.08 -7.29
CA ILE A 61 -4.43 0.88 -6.76
C ILE A 61 -4.65 0.76 -5.25
N VAL A 62 -4.40 1.84 -4.50
CA VAL A 62 -4.57 1.84 -3.04
C VAL A 62 -6.02 1.60 -2.66
N PHE A 63 -6.97 2.24 -3.33
CA PHE A 63 -8.40 2.07 -3.08
C PHE A 63 -8.84 0.61 -3.25
N VAL A 64 -8.40 -0.05 -4.32
CA VAL A 64 -8.68 -1.48 -4.53
C VAL A 64 -8.04 -2.34 -3.44
N LEU A 65 -6.79 -2.05 -3.05
CA LEU A 65 -6.12 -2.76 -1.96
C LEU A 65 -6.83 -2.56 -0.61
N LEU A 66 -7.32 -1.36 -0.34
CA LEU A 66 -8.09 -1.04 0.86
C LEU A 66 -9.44 -1.76 0.88
N ILE A 67 -10.15 -1.80 -0.25
CA ILE A 67 -11.38 -2.58 -0.38
C ILE A 67 -11.10 -4.05 -0.05
N ILE A 68 -10.05 -4.63 -0.64
CA ILE A 68 -9.67 -6.03 -0.37
C ILE A 68 -9.32 -6.19 1.12
N ALA A 69 -8.47 -5.33 1.67
CA ALA A 69 -8.04 -5.42 3.06
C ALA A 69 -9.20 -5.29 4.06
N PHE A 70 -10.18 -4.44 3.77
CA PHE A 70 -11.34 -4.21 4.63
C PHE A 70 -12.42 -5.29 4.49
N PHE A 71 -12.82 -5.61 3.25
CA PHE A 71 -13.96 -6.50 3.01
C PHE A 71 -13.59 -7.99 3.03
N PHE A 72 -12.33 -8.36 2.81
CA PHE A 72 -11.91 -9.76 2.89
C PHE A 72 -12.18 -10.41 4.26
N PRO A 73 -11.78 -9.82 5.41
CA PRO A 73 -12.09 -10.40 6.72
C PRO A 73 -13.60 -10.37 7.04
N VAL A 74 -14.31 -9.33 6.61
CA VAL A 74 -15.78 -9.24 6.77
C VAL A 74 -16.48 -10.38 6.01
N TRP A 75 -16.05 -10.65 4.78
CA TRP A 75 -16.56 -11.75 3.97
C TRP A 75 -16.28 -13.11 4.63
N GLN A 76 -15.06 -13.34 5.15
CA GLN A 76 -14.74 -14.57 5.88
C GLN A 76 -15.62 -14.75 7.11
N ALA A 77 -15.82 -13.70 7.90
CA ALA A 77 -16.68 -13.75 9.09
C ALA A 77 -18.14 -14.13 8.76
N PHE A 78 -18.65 -13.75 7.58
CA PHE A 78 -19.97 -14.18 7.13
C PHE A 78 -20.04 -15.64 6.68
N GLN A 79 -18.94 -16.21 6.17
CA GLN A 79 -18.87 -17.62 5.80
C GLN A 79 -18.79 -18.54 7.03
N ASP A 80 -18.15 -18.07 8.11
CA ASP A 80 -17.99 -18.79 9.39
C ASP A 80 -19.28 -18.89 10.23
N SER A 81 -20.44 -18.89 9.58
CA SER A 81 -21.79 -19.15 10.11
C SER A 81 -21.98 -20.48 10.88
N SER A 82 -20.91 -21.21 11.17
CA SER A 82 -20.91 -22.47 11.93
C SER A 82 -20.92 -22.27 13.46
N ILE A 83 -20.76 -21.06 13.98
CA ILE A 83 -20.74 -20.78 15.42
C ILE A 83 -22.09 -20.20 15.88
N GLY A 84 -23.13 -21.02 15.83
CA GLY A 84 -24.44 -20.72 16.42
C GLY A 84 -25.28 -19.71 15.64
N VAL A 85 -26.59 -19.81 15.81
CA VAL A 85 -27.53 -18.83 15.26
C VAL A 85 -27.47 -17.59 16.15
N PRO A 86 -27.05 -16.41 15.64
CA PRO A 86 -27.04 -15.20 16.45
C PRO A 86 -28.45 -14.88 16.96
N PRO A 87 -28.57 -14.40 18.22
CA PRO A 87 -29.83 -13.92 18.78
C PRO A 87 -30.52 -12.95 17.81
N PRO A 88 -31.86 -12.94 17.70
CA PRO A 88 -32.57 -12.08 16.75
C PRO A 88 -32.18 -10.60 16.82
N GLU A 89 -31.82 -10.12 18.01
CA GLU A 89 -31.38 -8.74 18.30
C GLU A 89 -30.00 -8.40 17.73
N LEU A 90 -29.15 -9.40 17.51
CA LEU A 90 -27.79 -9.26 16.95
C LEU A 90 -27.73 -9.68 15.48
N ARG A 91 -28.86 -10.06 14.88
CA ARG A 91 -28.93 -10.38 13.45
C ARG A 91 -28.89 -9.09 12.66
N VAL A 92 -27.75 -8.86 12.01
CA VAL A 92 -27.59 -7.77 11.06
C VAL A 92 -28.59 -7.96 9.92
N THR A 93 -29.46 -6.98 9.74
CA THR A 93 -30.43 -6.98 8.64
C THR A 93 -29.72 -6.71 7.30
N PRO A 94 -30.27 -7.17 6.16
CA PRO A 94 -29.71 -6.84 4.84
C PRO A 94 -29.59 -5.34 4.58
N VAL A 95 -30.46 -4.53 5.18
CA VAL A 95 -30.44 -3.06 5.09
C VAL A 95 -29.24 -2.50 5.86
N GLU A 96 -28.99 -2.98 7.08
CA GLU A 96 -27.80 -2.59 7.88
C GLU A 96 -26.50 -3.04 7.22
N MET A 97 -26.47 -4.24 6.61
CA MET A 97 -25.32 -4.70 5.81
C MET A 97 -25.06 -3.77 4.63
N GLY A 98 -26.10 -3.39 3.89
CA GLY A 98 -25.99 -2.45 2.78
C GLY A 98 -25.48 -1.08 3.22
N ALA A 99 -26.00 -0.56 4.35
CA ALA A 99 -25.55 0.71 4.91
C ALA A 99 -24.08 0.66 5.35
N GLN A 100 -23.66 -0.41 6.04
CA GLN A 100 -22.26 -0.61 6.43
C GLN A 100 -21.33 -0.76 5.22
N PHE A 101 -21.77 -1.44 4.17
CA PHE A 101 -21.00 -1.59 2.93
C PHE A 101 -20.76 -0.24 2.25
N VAL A 102 -21.82 0.57 2.09
CA VAL A 102 -21.71 1.91 1.48
C VAL A 102 -20.84 2.84 2.34
N LEU A 103 -21.02 2.82 3.66
CA LEU A 103 -20.21 3.61 4.58
C LEU A 103 -18.74 3.19 4.54
N GLY A 104 -18.47 1.88 4.49
CA GLY A 104 -17.13 1.32 4.32
C GLY A 104 -16.49 1.77 3.02
N LEU A 105 -17.20 1.71 1.89
CA LEU A 105 -16.71 2.22 0.60
C LEU A 105 -16.35 3.72 0.66
N PHE A 106 -17.19 4.53 1.28
CA PHE A 106 -16.93 5.96 1.45
C PHE A 106 -15.68 6.20 2.30
N ARG A 107 -15.54 5.50 3.43
CA ARG A 107 -14.36 5.57 4.30
C ARG A 107 -13.09 5.16 3.55
N MET A 108 -13.12 4.04 2.83
CA MET A 108 -11.99 3.59 2.02
C MET A 108 -11.63 4.58 0.91
N ALA A 109 -12.60 5.30 0.35
CA ALA A 109 -12.33 6.34 -0.64
C ALA A 109 -11.56 7.52 -0.02
N VAL A 110 -11.99 8.00 1.15
CA VAL A 110 -11.31 9.08 1.88
C VAL A 110 -9.90 8.66 2.31
N VAL A 111 -9.78 7.48 2.93
CA VAL A 111 -8.48 6.93 3.36
C VAL A 111 -7.57 6.69 2.16
N GLY A 112 -8.12 6.22 1.04
CA GLY A 112 -7.39 6.04 -0.22
C GLY A 112 -6.81 7.35 -0.76
N ILE A 113 -7.54 8.46 -0.68
CA ILE A 113 -7.04 9.79 -1.06
C ILE A 113 -5.84 10.17 -0.18
N LEU A 114 -5.96 10.02 1.13
CA LEU A 114 -4.88 10.35 2.08
C LEU A 114 -3.61 9.55 1.76
N PHE A 115 -3.74 8.23 1.57
CA PHE A 115 -2.60 7.40 1.19
C PHE A 115 -2.03 7.75 -0.18
N ALA A 116 -2.88 8.06 -1.17
CA ALA A 116 -2.41 8.46 -2.49
C ALA A 116 -1.56 9.74 -2.43
N VAL A 117 -1.96 10.72 -1.61
CA VAL A 117 -1.17 11.94 -1.35
C VAL A 117 0.16 11.58 -0.67
N LEU A 118 0.15 10.73 0.35
CA LEU A 118 1.36 10.30 1.05
C LEU A 118 2.33 9.52 0.15
N LEU A 119 1.82 8.80 -0.85
CA LEU A 119 2.64 8.07 -1.82
C LEU A 119 3.28 8.97 -2.88
N LEU A 120 2.74 10.16 -3.17
CA LEU A 120 3.31 11.06 -4.18
C LEU A 120 4.81 11.38 -4.01
N PRO A 121 5.30 11.79 -2.82
CA PRO A 121 6.74 12.02 -2.63
C PRO A 121 7.58 10.76 -2.86
N LEU A 122 7.05 9.58 -2.52
CA LEU A 122 7.71 8.30 -2.76
C LEU A 122 7.73 7.93 -4.25
N ILE A 123 6.68 8.25 -4.99
CA ILE A 123 6.62 8.07 -6.44
C ILE A 123 7.64 8.98 -7.14
N LEU A 124 7.74 10.24 -6.71
CA LEU A 124 8.76 11.18 -7.19
C LEU A 124 10.18 10.65 -6.95
N LEU A 125 10.43 10.13 -5.75
CA LEU A 125 11.71 9.52 -5.41
C LEU A 125 12.00 8.29 -6.28
N GLY A 126 11.01 7.43 -6.52
CA GLY A 126 11.15 6.28 -7.42
C GLY A 126 11.48 6.69 -8.85
N GLU A 127 10.82 7.73 -9.37
CA GLU A 127 11.11 8.28 -10.69
C GLU A 127 12.54 8.85 -10.77
N PHE A 128 12.96 9.58 -9.74
CA PHE A 128 14.32 10.09 -9.63
C PHE A 128 15.37 8.98 -9.65
N VAL A 129 15.20 7.93 -8.83
CA VAL A 129 16.11 6.77 -8.80
C VAL A 129 16.15 6.07 -10.16
N LYS A 130 14.98 5.89 -10.78
CA LYS A 130 14.87 5.28 -12.12
C LYS A 130 15.62 6.11 -13.17
N ASP A 131 15.51 7.43 -13.15
CA ASP A 131 16.19 8.31 -14.11
C ASP A 131 17.70 8.36 -13.85
N TRP A 132 18.13 8.41 -12.59
CA TRP A 132 19.54 8.34 -12.23
C TRP A 132 20.21 7.05 -12.73
N LEU A 133 19.51 5.91 -12.58
CA LEU A 133 19.99 4.60 -13.05
C LEU A 133 19.93 4.44 -14.57
N LYS A 134 19.24 5.31 -15.33
CA LYS A 134 19.14 5.20 -16.79
C LYS A 134 20.50 5.22 -17.48
N THR A 135 21.45 5.95 -16.92
CA THR A 135 22.83 6.05 -17.42
C THR A 135 23.68 4.81 -17.15
N ARG A 136 23.33 4.01 -16.12
CA ARG A 136 24.09 2.84 -15.67
C ARG A 136 23.47 1.52 -16.09
N ILE A 137 22.14 1.47 -16.20
CA ILE A 137 21.35 0.27 -16.47
C ILE A 137 20.37 0.60 -17.62
N PRO A 138 20.69 0.18 -18.86
CA PRO A 138 19.88 0.52 -20.03
C PRO A 138 18.53 -0.21 -20.02
N ASN A 139 18.48 -1.44 -19.52
CA ASN A 139 17.26 -2.23 -19.45
C ASN A 139 16.27 -1.65 -18.42
N ILE A 140 15.01 -1.46 -18.84
CA ILE A 140 13.96 -0.88 -18.00
C ILE A 140 13.56 -1.77 -16.82
N TRP A 141 13.63 -3.09 -16.95
CA TRP A 141 13.19 -4.05 -15.94
C TRP A 141 13.99 -3.98 -14.64
N PRO A 142 15.32 -4.22 -14.64
CA PRO A 142 16.13 -4.13 -13.43
C PRO A 142 16.13 -2.72 -12.86
N ARG A 143 16.09 -1.69 -13.72
CA ARG A 143 16.01 -0.30 -13.30
C ARG A 143 14.74 0.02 -12.53
N PHE A 144 13.59 -0.46 -13.01
CA PHE A 144 12.30 -0.28 -12.33
C PHE A 144 12.26 -1.06 -11.01
N PHE A 145 12.79 -2.29 -11.01
CA PHE A 145 12.87 -3.10 -9.79
C PHE A 145 13.69 -2.41 -8.71
N ILE A 146 14.88 -1.91 -9.03
CA ILE A 146 15.74 -1.20 -8.07
C ILE A 146 15.05 0.08 -7.57
N ALA A 147 14.37 0.83 -8.43
CA ALA A 147 13.61 2.01 -8.01
C ALA A 147 12.51 1.66 -7.00
N VAL A 148 11.73 0.62 -7.26
CA VAL A 148 10.71 0.13 -6.31
C VAL A 148 11.35 -0.36 -5.02
N TRP A 149 12.47 -1.08 -5.09
CA TRP A 149 13.16 -1.59 -3.91
C TRP A 149 13.70 -0.46 -3.03
N VAL A 150 14.34 0.56 -3.61
CA VAL A 150 14.83 1.73 -2.87
C VAL A 150 13.69 2.48 -2.19
N VAL A 151 12.58 2.70 -2.91
CA VAL A 151 11.39 3.33 -2.32
C VAL A 151 10.80 2.48 -1.19
N THR A 152 10.74 1.16 -1.38
CA THR A 152 10.25 0.21 -0.36
C THR A 152 11.17 0.21 0.86
N PHE A 153 12.49 0.21 0.67
CA PHE A 153 13.47 0.28 1.75
C PHE A 153 13.29 1.55 2.58
N ILE A 154 13.14 2.70 1.92
CA ILE A 154 12.93 3.98 2.59
C ILE A 154 11.59 4.00 3.32
N LEU A 155 10.53 3.47 2.71
CA LEU A 155 9.22 3.37 3.35
C LEU A 155 9.27 2.48 4.61
N VAL A 156 9.86 1.30 4.52
CA VAL A 156 10.00 0.39 5.67
C VAL A 156 10.88 1.03 6.76
N TYR A 157 11.96 1.70 6.38
CA TYR A 157 12.80 2.44 7.33
C TYR A 157 11.99 3.55 8.04
N LEU A 158 11.23 4.35 7.30
CA LEU A 158 10.39 5.40 7.89
C LEU A 158 9.33 4.80 8.82
N LEU A 159 8.63 3.74 8.40
CA LEU A 159 7.60 3.09 9.21
C LEU A 159 8.16 2.45 10.49
N LEU A 160 9.34 1.84 10.44
CA LEU A 160 9.90 1.16 11.61
C LEU A 160 10.56 2.12 12.59
N PHE A 161 11.26 3.15 12.10
CA PHE A 161 12.10 4.01 12.96
C PHE A 161 11.49 5.37 13.26
N TRP A 162 10.73 5.96 12.34
CA TRP A 162 10.22 7.32 12.46
C TRP A 162 8.70 7.38 12.72
N LEU A 163 7.98 6.39 12.21
CA LEU A 163 6.52 6.38 12.10
C LEU A 163 5.94 5.07 12.63
N SER A 164 6.52 4.48 13.67
CA SER A 164 6.04 3.21 14.23
C SER A 164 4.61 3.30 14.76
N TRP A 165 4.22 4.46 15.27
CA TRP A 165 2.85 4.78 15.70
C TRP A 165 1.85 4.89 14.54
N VAL A 166 2.33 5.06 13.30
CA VAL A 166 1.46 5.13 12.12
C VAL A 166 0.83 3.76 11.87
N ILE A 167 1.52 2.64 12.12
CA ILE A 167 1.00 1.30 11.82
C ILE A 167 -0.33 1.02 12.58
N PRO A 168 -0.43 1.19 13.91
CA PRO A 168 -1.71 1.08 14.62
C PRO A 168 -2.75 2.09 14.11
N GLY A 169 -2.33 3.32 13.79
CA GLY A 169 -3.21 4.36 13.24
C GLY A 169 -3.82 3.97 11.90
N LEU A 170 -3.04 3.34 11.00
CA LEU A 170 -3.54 2.84 9.72
C LEU A 170 -4.55 1.70 9.89
N ILE A 171 -4.28 0.78 10.82
CA ILE A 171 -5.23 -0.29 11.15
C ILE A 171 -6.53 0.31 11.70
N TYR A 172 -6.43 1.29 12.59
CA TYR A 172 -7.59 2.01 13.09
C TYR A 172 -8.36 2.71 11.95
N LEU A 173 -7.66 3.39 11.05
CA LEU A 173 -8.29 4.07 9.90
C LEU A 173 -9.00 3.10 8.95
N ILE A 174 -8.47 1.89 8.79
CA ILE A 174 -9.07 0.87 7.92
C ILE A 174 -10.34 0.30 8.57
N TYR A 175 -10.30 -0.07 9.85
CA TYR A 175 -11.38 -0.83 10.47
C TYR A 175 -12.39 0.01 11.27
N TRP A 176 -11.99 1.18 11.77
CA TRP A 176 -12.72 1.89 12.83
C TRP A 176 -12.99 3.37 12.55
N ALA A 177 -12.27 4.03 11.62
CA ALA A 177 -12.59 5.38 11.15
C ALA A 177 -13.77 5.41 10.19
#